data_AF-A0A816LUZ2-F1
#
_entry.id   AF-A0A816LUZ2-F1
#
_cell.length_a   1.000
_cell.length_b   1.000
_cell.length_c   1.000
_cell.angle_alpha   90.00
_cell.angle_beta   90.00
_cell.angle_gamma   90.00
#
_symmetry.space_group_name_H-M   'P 1'
#
loop_
_entity.id
_entity.type
_entity.pdbx_description
1 polymer ?
#
loop_
_entity_poly.entity_id
_entity_poly.type
_entity_poly.pdbx_seq_one_letter_code
_entity_poly.pdbx_strand_id
1 'polypeptide(L)'
;MLNTGANGINDINDQCLPYYYYLLNITGTEQNIQVYKEEAGSSKEIIDTVTSSPWNGWIKQQVNFNIAVHGYKIYIDFEKTSGTRIPVTTIAIDEISIH
;
A
#
# COMPACT_ATOMS: atom_id res chain seq x y z
N MET A 1 30.23 34.29 -3.29
CA MET A 1 29.56 33.54 -2.21
C MET A 1 28.11 33.98 -2.20
N LEU A 2 27.24 33.22 -2.89
CA LEU A 2 25.81 33.50 -2.95
C LEU A 2 25.11 32.68 -1.87
N ASN A 3 24.65 33.39 -0.86
CA ASN A 3 23.72 32.92 0.15
C ASN A 3 22.33 32.88 -0.48
N THR A 4 21.96 31.75 -1.09
CA THR A 4 20.56 31.48 -1.47
C THR A 4 19.95 30.69 -0.32
N GLY A 5 19.15 31.40 0.47
CA GLY A 5 18.52 30.90 1.67
C GLY A 5 17.87 29.53 1.46
N ALA A 6 18.00 28.71 2.50
CA ALA A 6 17.20 27.51 2.67
C ALA A 6 15.73 27.88 2.45
N ASN A 7 15.19 27.54 1.28
CA ASN A 7 13.76 27.45 1.08
C ASN A 7 13.29 26.26 1.91
N GLY A 8 12.93 26.56 3.15
CA GLY A 8 12.28 25.64 4.07
C GLY A 8 10.87 25.30 3.57
N ILE A 9 10.79 24.41 2.58
CA ILE A 9 9.65 23.51 2.50
C ILE A 9 10.02 22.39 3.47
N ASN A 10 9.61 22.56 4.72
CA ASN A 10 9.73 21.52 5.74
C ASN A 10 9.10 20.24 5.17
N ASP A 11 9.89 19.17 5.08
CA ASP A 11 9.44 17.81 4.82
C ASP A 11 8.33 17.48 5.83
N ILE A 12 7.07 17.58 5.40
CA ILE A 12 5.92 17.17 6.19
C ILE A 12 5.88 15.64 6.11
N ASN A 13 6.69 15.02 6.97
CA ASN A 13 6.47 13.76 7.66
C ASN A 13 6.41 12.49 6.81
N ASP A 14 7.51 11.74 6.82
CA ASP A 14 7.51 10.29 6.60
C ASP A 14 6.36 9.65 7.41
N GLN A 15 5.52 8.89 6.74
CA GLN A 15 4.40 8.15 7.30
C GLN A 15 4.69 6.66 7.27
N CYS A 16 4.12 5.94 8.23
CA CYS A 16 4.22 4.49 8.30
C CYS A 16 2.82 3.88 8.36
N LEU A 17 2.52 2.99 7.41
CA LEU A 17 1.28 2.22 7.36
C LEU A 17 1.58 0.74 7.60
N PRO A 18 1.52 0.27 8.85
CA PRO A 18 1.44 -1.16 9.15
C PRO A 18 0.04 -1.71 8.83
N TYR A 19 0.02 -2.91 8.27
CA TYR A 19 -1.20 -3.71 8.10
C TYR A 19 -0.87 -5.20 8.10
N TYR A 20 -1.85 -6.05 8.41
CA TYR A 20 -1.72 -7.49 8.23
C TYR A 20 -2.51 -7.92 7.01
N TYR A 21 -1.93 -8.81 6.22
CA TYR A 21 -2.63 -9.43 5.09
C TYR A 21 -2.62 -10.94 5.19
N TYR A 22 -3.64 -11.55 4.60
CA TYR A 22 -3.69 -12.98 4.32
C TYR A 22 -4.01 -13.16 2.84
N LEU A 23 -3.16 -13.90 2.14
CA LEU A 23 -3.28 -14.12 0.71
C LEU A 23 -3.05 -15.60 0.40
N LEU A 24 -4.13 -16.28 0.01
CA LEU A 24 -4.11 -17.70 -0.34
C LEU A 24 -3.98 -17.87 -1.86
N ASN A 25 -2.74 -17.87 -2.35
CA ASN A 25 -2.45 -18.15 -3.76
C ASN A 25 -2.60 -19.65 -4.04
N ILE A 26 -3.69 -20.01 -4.71
CA ILE A 26 -3.85 -21.34 -5.29
C ILE A 26 -3.33 -21.30 -6.74
N THR A 27 -2.71 -22.40 -7.20
CA THR A 27 -2.13 -22.51 -8.54
C THR A 27 -3.11 -22.03 -9.63
N GLY A 28 -2.67 -21.10 -10.48
CA GLY A 28 -3.48 -20.57 -11.60
C GLY A 28 -4.26 -19.29 -11.30
N THR A 29 -4.15 -18.71 -10.10
CA THR A 29 -4.70 -17.38 -9.79
C THR A 29 -3.60 -16.41 -9.41
N GLU A 30 -3.51 -15.27 -10.10
CA GLU A 30 -2.75 -14.12 -9.63
C GLU A 30 -3.66 -13.25 -8.76
N GLN A 31 -3.24 -13.04 -7.52
CA GLN A 31 -3.90 -12.16 -6.58
C GLN A 31 -2.93 -11.08 -6.17
N ASN A 32 -3.41 -9.84 -6.11
CA ASN A 32 -2.62 -8.75 -5.59
C ASN A 32 -3.41 -7.91 -4.57
N ILE A 33 -2.65 -7.25 -3.71
CA ILE A 33 -3.12 -6.14 -2.88
C ILE A 33 -2.33 -4.94 -3.37
N GLN A 34 -3.02 -3.91 -3.85
CA GLN A 34 -2.40 -2.65 -4.21
C GLN A 34 -2.83 -1.59 -3.19
N VAL A 35 -1.86 -0.89 -2.63
CA VAL A 35 -2.10 0.20 -1.68
C VAL A 35 -1.73 1.51 -2.36
N TYR A 36 -2.63 2.48 -2.30
CA TYR A 36 -2.44 3.80 -2.88
C TYR A 36 -2.56 4.88 -1.82
N LYS A 37 -1.83 5.97 -2.02
CA LYS A 37 -2.12 7.26 -1.39
C LYS A 37 -2.72 8.23 -2.40
N GLU A 38 -3.56 9.15 -1.95
CA GLU A 38 -4.02 10.31 -2.71
C GLU A 38 -3.98 11.54 -1.80
N GLU A 39 -3.19 12.53 -2.17
CA GLU A 39 -3.08 13.79 -1.46
C GLU A 39 -4.10 14.80 -2.04
N ALA A 40 -4.43 15.83 -1.27
CA ALA A 40 -5.41 16.83 -1.69
C ALA A 40 -5.01 17.50 -3.02
N GLY A 41 -5.77 17.26 -4.08
CA GLY A 41 -5.51 17.80 -5.42
C GLY A 41 -4.48 17.03 -6.24
N SER A 42 -4.01 15.86 -5.77
CA SER A 42 -3.13 14.96 -6.52
C SER A 42 -3.88 13.77 -7.11
N SER A 43 -3.23 13.05 -8.02
CA SER A 43 -3.68 11.72 -8.43
C SER A 43 -3.33 10.66 -7.38
N LYS A 44 -3.95 9.49 -7.48
CA LYS A 44 -3.55 8.29 -6.74
C LYS A 44 -2.11 7.88 -7.12
N GLU A 45 -1.32 7.53 -6.12
CA GLU A 45 0.05 7.02 -6.23
C GLU A 45 0.12 5.64 -5.54
N ILE A 46 0.71 4.65 -6.21
CA ILE A 46 0.93 3.32 -5.61
C ILE A 46 2.06 3.44 -4.58
N ILE A 47 1.79 3.03 -3.35
CA ILE A 47 2.77 2.98 -2.26
C ILE A 47 3.17 1.55 -1.89
N ASP A 48 2.31 0.56 -2.11
CA ASP A 48 2.64 -0.85 -1.90
C ASP A 48 1.97 -1.77 -2.92
N THR A 49 2.58 -2.93 -3.17
CA THR A 49 2.03 -4.00 -4.00
C THR A 49 2.47 -5.37 -3.46
N VAL A 50 1.51 -6.15 -2.98
CA VAL A 50 1.71 -7.53 -2.52
C VAL A 50 1.15 -8.48 -3.56
N THR A 51 1.98 -9.30 -4.19
CA THR A 51 1.58 -10.26 -5.24
C THR A 51 1.63 -11.72 -4.80
N SER A 52 2.23 -11.99 -3.64
CA SER A 52 2.42 -13.35 -3.16
C SER A 52 2.50 -13.39 -1.64
N SER A 53 2.19 -14.57 -1.09
CA SER A 53 2.39 -14.89 0.32
C SER A 53 3.45 -15.98 0.46
N PRO A 54 4.51 -15.79 1.27
CA PRO A 54 5.50 -16.82 1.54
C PRO A 54 4.96 -18.07 2.25
N TRP A 55 3.81 -17.98 2.93
CA TRP A 55 3.20 -19.12 3.63
C TRP A 55 1.69 -18.93 3.83
N ASN A 56 1.02 -19.97 4.28
CA ASN A 56 -0.40 -19.93 4.59
C ASN A 56 -0.63 -19.35 6.00
N GLY A 57 -0.72 -18.03 6.11
CA GLY A 57 -0.93 -17.33 7.38
C GLY A 57 -1.03 -15.82 7.24
N TRP A 58 -1.31 -15.15 8.36
CA TRP A 58 -1.30 -13.69 8.43
C TRP A 58 0.13 -13.16 8.41
N ILE A 59 0.37 -12.16 7.59
CA ILE A 59 1.69 -11.55 7.41
C ILE A 59 1.58 -10.06 7.72
N LYS A 60 2.47 -9.59 8.58
CA LYS A 60 2.62 -8.16 8.84
C LYS A 60 3.40 -7.52 7.69
N GLN A 61 2.82 -6.49 7.11
CA GLN A 61 3.43 -5.62 6.12
C GLN A 61 3.57 -4.21 6.69
N GLN A 62 4.60 -3.50 6.26
CA GLN A 62 4.82 -2.11 6.62
C GLN A 62 5.32 -1.35 5.41
N VAL A 63 4.58 -0.33 5.01
CA VAL A 63 4.96 0.59 3.93
C VAL A 63 5.24 1.97 4.50
N ASN A 64 6.40 2.52 4.15
CA ASN A 64 6.75 3.90 4.45
C ASN A 64 6.48 4.75 3.20
N PHE A 65 5.87 5.92 3.38
CA PHE A 65 5.59 6.85 2.28
C PHE A 65 5.62 8.29 2.80
N ASN A 66 5.85 9.23 1.90
CA ASN A 66 5.95 10.64 2.26
C ASN A 66 4.67 11.36 1.85
N ILE A 67 4.33 12.45 2.53
CA ILE A 67 3.25 13.35 2.11
C ILE A 67 3.84 14.73 1.83
N ALA A 68 3.42 15.37 0.74
CA ALA A 68 3.87 16.71 0.41
C ALA A 68 2.93 17.78 1.01
N VAL A 69 1.66 17.43 1.23
CA VAL A 69 0.64 18.33 1.78
C VAL A 69 -0.13 17.70 2.94
N HIS A 70 -0.72 18.56 3.78
CA HIS A 70 -1.61 18.11 4.84
C HIS A 70 -2.91 17.55 4.26
N GLY A 71 -3.23 16.31 4.63
CA GLY A 71 -4.44 15.62 4.24
C GLY A 71 -4.22 14.66 3.07
N TYR A 72 -4.41 13.37 3.33
CA TYR A 72 -4.32 12.30 2.35
C TYR A 72 -5.35 11.22 2.63
N LYS A 73 -5.60 10.39 1.63
CA LYS A 73 -6.43 9.18 1.72
C LYS A 73 -5.59 7.97 1.37
N ILE A 74 -5.88 6.85 2.02
CA ILE A 74 -5.33 5.54 1.67
C ILE A 74 -6.43 4.71 1.01
N TYR A 75 -6.09 4.07 -0.10
CA TYR A 75 -6.93 3.10 -0.79
C TYR A 75 -6.24 1.75 -0.81
N ILE A 76 -7.01 0.68 -0.64
CA ILE A 76 -6.51 -0.69 -0.67
C ILE A 76 -7.40 -1.45 -1.63
N ASP A 77 -6.86 -1.76 -2.81
CA ASP A 77 -7.57 -2.49 -3.85
C ASP A 77 -7.08 -3.94 -3.89
N PHE A 78 -8.02 -4.85 -4.11
CA PHE A 78 -7.78 -6.28 -4.22
C PHE A 78 -8.03 -6.70 -5.65
N GLU A 79 -6.98 -6.96 -6.43
CA GLU A 79 -7.16 -7.44 -7.80
C GLU A 79 -6.96 -8.95 -7.88
N LYS A 80 -7.79 -9.57 -8.72
CA LYS A 80 -7.72 -10.98 -9.06
C LYS A 80 -7.72 -11.11 -10.57
N THR A 81 -6.60 -11.52 -11.15
CA THR A 81 -6.52 -11.83 -12.58
C THR A 81 -6.90 -13.30 -12.74
N SER A 82 -8.14 -13.58 -13.17
CA SER A 82 -8.61 -14.95 -13.29
C SER A 82 -8.18 -15.60 -14.61
N GLY A 83 -7.29 -16.58 -14.54
CA GLY A 83 -7.17 -17.62 -15.57
C GLY A 83 -8.02 -18.83 -15.19
N THR A 84 -9.16 -19.03 -15.86
CA THR A 84 -10.00 -20.25 -15.85
C THR A 84 -10.52 -20.77 -14.48
N ARG A 85 -11.86 -20.73 -14.31
CA ARG A 85 -12.69 -21.47 -13.32
C ARG A 85 -12.07 -21.87 -11.95
N ILE A 86 -12.15 -20.91 -11.02
CA ILE A 86 -12.25 -20.95 -9.55
C ILE A 86 -11.52 -22.09 -8.79
N PRO A 87 -10.34 -21.81 -8.23
CA PRO A 87 -10.00 -22.21 -6.87
C PRO A 87 -10.49 -21.16 -5.85
N VAL A 88 -10.82 -21.60 -4.63
CA VAL A 88 -11.26 -20.75 -3.51
C VAL A 88 -10.13 -19.81 -3.14
N THR A 89 -10.27 -18.53 -3.48
CA THR A 89 -9.27 -17.52 -3.13
C THR A 89 -9.74 -16.69 -1.96
N THR A 90 -8.85 -16.41 -1.01
CA THR A 90 -9.14 -15.52 0.12
C THR A 90 -8.09 -14.42 0.15
N ILE A 91 -8.57 -13.19 0.12
CA ILE A 91 -7.76 -12.03 0.47
C ILE A 91 -8.44 -11.38 1.69
N ALA A 92 -7.65 -11.11 2.72
CA ALA A 92 -8.11 -10.41 3.91
C ALA A 92 -7.04 -9.43 4.37
N ILE A 93 -7.50 -8.35 4.99
CA ILE A 93 -6.65 -7.33 5.62
C ILE A 93 -7.18 -7.04 7.02
N ASP A 94 -6.28 -6.79 7.97
CA ASP A 94 -6.64 -6.46 9.35
C ASP A 94 -5.61 -5.49 9.98
N GLU A 95 -6.00 -4.90 11.12
CA GLU A 95 -5.20 -4.02 11.99
C GLU A 95 -4.49 -2.86 11.25
N ILE A 96 -5.20 -2.17 10.36
CA ILE A 96 -4.68 -0.99 9.65
C ILE A 96 -4.49 0.14 10.66
N SER A 97 -3.24 0.62 10.82
CA SER A 97 -2.91 1.75 11.67
C SER A 97 -2.09 2.78 10.90
N ILE A 98 -2.23 4.06 11.24
CA ILE A 98 -1.44 5.15 10.65
C ILE A 98 -0.65 5.80 11.80
N HIS A 99 0.66 5.90 11.63
CA HIS A 99 1.59 6.48 12.61
C HIS A 99 2.39 7.64 12.00
#